data_AF-A0A7S1RVP5-F1
#
_entry.id   AF-A0A7S1RVP5-F1
#
_cell.length_a   1.000
_cell.length_b   1.000
_cell.length_c   1.000
_cell.angle_alpha   90.00
_cell.angle_beta   90.00
_cell.angle_gamma   90.00
#
_symmetry.space_group_name_H-M   'P 1'
#
loop_
_entity.id
_entity.type
_entity.pdbx_description
1 polymer ?
#
loop_
_entity_poly.entity_id
_entity_poly.type
_entity_poly.pdbx_seq_one_letter_code
_entity_poly.pdbx_strand_id
1 'polypeptide(L)'
;IAAVPPAAFWVLSLIFLQESPVFLAAVGKHKEAKQVFRTMAWMNSTDHHSVDYDEGTRTEDAGADQQAAPPRVSLRDQFGMLFSPKLRFTTCAVFAAAFCINLVSYGDGYAAPQVLTVTSTLAPAWQGVIKAAISVCWTFVAGLLAQVFPRKTMVILATVIS
;
A
#
# COMPACT_ATOMS: atom_id res chain seq x y z
N ILE A 1 -15.46 -2.23 -19.72
CA ILE A 1 -16.24 -1.51 -18.67
C ILE A 1 -15.54 -1.58 -17.31
N ALA A 2 -15.13 -2.75 -16.82
CA ALA A 2 -14.46 -2.88 -15.51
C ALA A 2 -13.15 -2.08 -15.34
N ALA A 3 -12.41 -1.81 -16.43
CA ALA A 3 -11.18 -1.01 -16.39
C ALA A 3 -11.41 0.52 -16.39
N VAL A 4 -12.65 0.99 -16.64
CA VAL A 4 -12.94 2.42 -16.73
C VAL A 4 -12.78 3.12 -15.37
N PRO A 5 -13.35 2.62 -14.26
CA PRO A 5 -13.13 3.23 -12.95
C PRO A 5 -11.65 3.34 -12.54
N PRO A 6 -10.81 2.27 -12.58
CA PRO A 6 -9.42 2.41 -12.17
C PRO A 6 -8.61 3.33 -13.09
N ALA A 7 -8.91 3.37 -14.39
CA ALA A 7 -8.27 4.33 -15.30
C ALA A 7 -8.65 5.79 -14.96
N ALA A 8 -9.92 6.05 -14.64
CA ALA A 8 -10.37 7.36 -14.20
C ALA A 8 -9.71 7.78 -12.87
N PHE A 9 -9.65 6.87 -11.89
CA PHE A 9 -8.94 7.11 -10.63
C PHE A 9 -7.45 7.34 -10.83
N TRP A 10 -6.82 6.65 -11.79
CA TRP A 10 -5.42 6.87 -12.13
C TRP A 10 -5.20 8.29 -12.71
N VAL A 11 -6.03 8.74 -13.65
CA VAL A 11 -5.95 10.12 -14.17
C VAL A 11 -6.19 11.15 -13.07
N LEU A 12 -7.19 10.93 -12.20
CA LEU A 12 -7.44 11.80 -11.07
C LEU A 12 -6.25 11.83 -10.11
N SER A 13 -5.60 10.69 -9.87
CA SER A 13 -4.41 10.64 -9.02
C SER A 13 -3.26 11.48 -9.59
N LEU A 14 -3.07 11.56 -10.90
CA LEU A 14 -2.04 12.41 -11.49
C LEU A 14 -2.29 13.91 -11.28
N ILE A 15 -3.55 14.32 -11.13
CA ILE A 15 -3.92 15.74 -10.97
C ILE A 15 -3.97 16.12 -9.48
N PHE A 16 -4.49 15.23 -8.63
CA PHE A 16 -4.78 15.52 -7.23
C PHE A 16 -3.74 15.00 -6.24
N LEU A 17 -2.95 13.98 -6.61
CA LEU A 17 -1.96 13.41 -5.70
C LEU A 17 -0.69 14.26 -5.75
N GLN A 18 -0.39 14.90 -4.62
CA GLN A 18 0.89 15.60 -4.45
C GLN A 18 2.05 14.61 -4.48
N GLU A 19 3.20 15.08 -4.95
CA GLU A 19 4.43 14.29 -4.92
C GLU A 19 4.80 13.85 -3.51
N SER A 20 5.46 12.70 -3.40
CA SER A 20 5.86 12.14 -2.11
C SER A 20 6.78 13.14 -1.37
N PRO A 21 6.48 13.51 -0.12
CA PRO A 21 7.30 14.47 0.64
C PRO A 21 8.72 13.94 0.86
N VAL A 22 8.89 12.61 0.95
CA VAL A 22 10.19 11.94 1.04
C VAL A 22 11.00 12.12 -0.25
N PHE A 23 10.35 12.04 -1.41
CA PHE A 23 10.99 12.28 -2.70
C PHE A 23 11.39 13.75 -2.85
N LEU A 24 10.50 14.70 -2.51
CA LEU A 24 10.80 16.13 -2.53
C LEU A 24 11.98 16.48 -1.61
N ALA A 25 12.01 15.89 -0.41
CA ALA A 25 13.14 16.05 0.52
C ALA A 25 14.44 15.46 -0.06
N ALA A 26 14.38 14.28 -0.70
CA ALA A 26 15.55 13.64 -1.31
C ALA A 26 16.15 14.44 -2.49
N VAL A 27 15.33 15.21 -3.21
CA VAL A 27 15.74 16.10 -4.31
C VAL A 27 16.18 17.48 -3.81
N GLY A 28 16.13 17.75 -2.50
CA GLY A 28 16.52 19.03 -1.90
C GLY A 28 15.43 20.11 -1.94
N LYS A 29 14.20 19.77 -2.33
CA LYS A 29 13.05 20.69 -2.32
C LYS A 29 12.41 20.76 -0.94
N HIS A 30 13.19 21.17 0.07
CA HIS A 30 12.79 21.06 1.48
C HIS A 30 11.53 21.88 1.83
N LYS A 31 11.36 23.06 1.21
CA LYS A 31 10.18 23.91 1.42
C LYS A 31 8.89 23.24 0.95
N GLU A 32 8.91 22.65 -0.26
CA GLU A 32 7.76 21.91 -0.81
C GLU A 32 7.47 20.66 0.03
N ALA A 33 8.51 19.92 0.44
CA ALA A 33 8.35 18.76 1.32
C ALA A 33 7.70 19.10 2.66
N LYS A 34 8.16 20.19 3.33
CA LYS A 34 7.55 20.67 4.59
C LYS A 34 6.07 21.04 4.40
N GLN A 35 5.71 21.62 3.25
CA GLN A 35 4.32 21.94 2.96
C GLN A 35 3.46 20.67 2.83
N VAL A 36 3.91 19.69 2.04
CA VAL A 36 3.18 18.42 1.87
C VAL A 36 3.05 17.67 3.20
N PHE A 37 4.11 17.63 4.01
CA PHE A 37 4.04 17.02 5.34
C PHE A 37 3.08 17.75 6.28
N ARG A 38 3.00 19.08 6.24
CA ARG A 38 2.00 19.84 7.03
C ARG A 38 0.57 19.51 6.58
N THR A 39 0.34 19.41 5.27
CA THR A 39 -0.97 18.98 4.75
C THR A 39 -1.29 17.55 5.20
N MET A 40 -0.32 16.63 5.18
CA MET A 40 -0.49 15.28 5.73
C MET A 40 -0.76 15.26 7.24
N ALA A 41 -0.05 16.06 8.02
CA ALA A 41 -0.27 16.17 9.46
C ALA A 41 -1.68 16.71 9.76
N TRP A 42 -2.12 17.72 9.01
CA TRP A 42 -3.47 18.24 9.10
C TRP A 42 -4.55 17.18 8.76
N MET A 43 -4.36 16.41 7.68
CA MET A 43 -5.30 15.34 7.29
C MET A 43 -5.39 14.21 8.32
N ASN A 44 -4.33 13.99 9.11
CA ASN A 44 -4.28 12.98 10.16
C ASN A 44 -4.65 13.53 11.54
N SER A 45 -5.07 14.80 11.65
CA SER A 45 -5.33 15.47 12.93
C SER A 45 -4.13 15.46 13.88
N THR A 46 -2.92 15.53 13.31
CA THR A 46 -1.64 15.58 14.04
C THR A 46 -0.88 16.87 13.74
N ASP A 47 -1.59 17.98 13.53
CA ASP A 47 -1.04 19.30 13.22
C ASP A 47 -0.15 19.87 14.33
N HIS A 48 -0.33 19.41 15.57
CA HIS A 48 0.47 19.81 16.72
C HIS A 48 1.89 19.21 16.74
N HIS A 49 2.18 18.19 15.93
CA HIS A 49 3.51 17.59 15.88
C HIS A 49 4.43 18.40 14.97
N SER A 50 5.60 18.79 15.47
CA SER A 50 6.60 19.52 14.69
C SER A 50 7.04 18.68 13.49
N VAL A 51 6.75 19.20 12.30
CA VAL A 51 7.23 18.66 11.03
C VAL A 51 8.65 19.16 10.79
N ASP A 52 9.55 18.85 11.72
CA ASP A 52 10.99 18.99 11.49
C ASP A 52 11.52 17.58 11.24
N TYR A 53 11.67 17.27 9.96
CA TYR A 53 12.48 16.11 9.58
C TYR A 53 13.94 16.55 9.62
N ASP A 54 14.82 15.65 10.07
CA ASP A 54 16.25 15.84 9.97
C ASP A 54 16.57 16.06 8.48
N GLU A 55 16.92 17.30 8.10
CA GLU A 55 17.26 17.65 6.72
C GLU A 55 18.51 16.91 6.23
N GLY A 56 19.10 16.08 7.12
CA GLY A 56 20.39 15.50 6.96
C GLY A 56 21.37 16.61 7.22
N THR A 57 22.24 16.41 8.21
CA THR A 57 23.59 16.98 8.23
C THR A 57 24.38 16.46 7.02
N ARG A 58 23.86 16.65 5.80
CA ARG A 58 24.63 16.63 4.56
C ARG A 58 25.38 17.95 4.58
N THR A 59 26.42 17.90 5.38
CA THR A 59 27.33 18.93 5.83
C THR A 59 27.58 19.92 4.71
N GLU A 60 27.29 21.19 4.97
CA GLU A 60 27.69 22.34 4.16
C GLU A 60 29.25 22.41 3.98
N ASP A 61 30.00 21.54 4.68
CA ASP A 61 31.45 21.37 4.57
C ASP A 61 31.91 20.53 3.35
N ALA A 62 30.99 19.91 2.60
CA ALA A 62 31.33 19.29 1.32
C ALA A 62 31.14 20.31 0.20
N GLY A 63 32.25 20.94 -0.22
CA GLY A 63 32.30 21.98 -1.25
C GLY A 63 31.43 21.73 -2.48
N ALA A 64 30.97 22.84 -3.07
CA ALA A 64 29.88 23.03 -4.04
C ALA A 64 29.85 22.17 -5.33
N ASP A 65 30.69 21.14 -5.49
CA ASP A 65 30.87 20.41 -6.75
C ASP A 65 30.28 19.00 -6.79
N GLN A 66 29.58 18.52 -5.76
CA GLN A 66 29.02 17.16 -5.79
C GLN A 66 27.55 17.09 -5.34
N GLN A 67 26.65 17.58 -6.20
CA GLN A 67 25.31 16.98 -6.38
C GLN A 67 25.44 15.57 -7.01
N ALA A 68 26.26 14.70 -6.41
CA ALA A 68 26.33 13.32 -6.80
C ALA A 68 24.98 12.68 -6.44
N ALA A 69 24.30 12.15 -7.47
CA ALA A 69 23.09 11.36 -7.32
C ALA A 69 23.24 10.38 -6.15
N PRO A 70 22.18 10.14 -5.35
CA PRO A 70 22.26 9.21 -4.22
C PRO A 70 22.91 7.91 -4.69
N PRO A 71 23.90 7.37 -3.93
CA PRO A 71 24.64 6.20 -4.36
C PRO A 71 23.63 5.10 -4.69
N ARG A 72 23.66 4.64 -5.94
CA ARG A 72 22.75 3.58 -6.40
C ARG A 72 23.03 2.36 -5.53
N VAL A 73 22.08 2.02 -4.67
CA VAL A 73 22.18 0.83 -3.82
C VAL A 73 22.26 -0.38 -4.74
N SER A 74 23.34 -1.15 -4.66
CA SER A 74 23.52 -2.34 -5.47
C SER A 74 22.35 -3.30 -5.25
N LEU A 75 21.90 -4.00 -6.29
CA LEU A 75 20.86 -5.03 -6.15
C LEU A 75 21.23 -6.04 -5.05
N ARG A 76 22.51 -6.37 -4.93
CA ARG A 76 23.03 -7.25 -3.89
C ARG A 76 22.76 -6.71 -2.48
N ASP A 77 22.92 -5.41 -2.27
CA ASP A 77 22.68 -4.77 -0.97
C ASP A 77 21.18 -4.69 -0.66
N GLN A 78 20.34 -4.47 -1.68
CA GLN A 78 18.89 -4.50 -1.53
C GLN A 78 18.40 -5.89 -1.11
N PHE A 79 18.85 -6.96 -1.79
CA PHE A 79 18.55 -8.33 -1.39
C PHE A 79 19.15 -8.66 0.00
N GLY A 80 20.35 -8.19 0.29
CA GLY A 80 20.98 -8.33 1.61
C GLY A 80 20.15 -7.69 2.73
N MET A 81 19.54 -6.54 2.47
CA MET A 81 18.64 -5.86 3.40
C MET A 81 17.35 -6.69 3.62
N LEU A 82 16.76 -7.21 2.55
CA LEU A 82 15.53 -8.00 2.60
C LEU A 82 15.70 -9.31 3.40
N PHE A 83 16.86 -9.96 3.25
CA PHE A 83 17.21 -11.19 3.98
C PHE A 83 18.04 -10.94 5.24
N SER A 84 18.10 -9.69 5.71
CA SER A 84 18.83 -9.39 6.94
C SER A 84 18.27 -10.19 8.12
N PRO A 85 19.09 -10.63 9.09
CA PRO A 85 18.62 -11.43 10.23
C PRO A 85 17.47 -10.79 11.02
N LYS A 86 17.38 -9.45 10.99
CA LYS A 86 16.32 -8.65 11.63
C LYS A 86 15.00 -8.71 10.86
N LEU A 87 15.04 -8.78 9.52
CA LEU A 87 13.84 -8.72 8.67
C LEU A 87 13.43 -10.06 8.09
N ARG A 88 14.29 -11.08 8.08
CA ARG A 88 14.02 -12.38 7.42
C ARG A 88 12.66 -13.00 7.79
N PHE A 89 12.27 -12.93 9.06
CA PHE A 89 10.99 -13.50 9.50
C PHE A 89 9.80 -12.67 9.01
N THR A 90 9.91 -11.34 9.08
CA THR A 90 8.90 -10.43 8.53
C THR A 90 8.77 -10.61 7.02
N THR A 91 9.89 -10.69 6.29
CA THR A 91 9.91 -10.96 4.85
C THR A 91 9.22 -12.28 4.52
N CYS A 92 9.56 -13.37 5.21
CA CYS A 92 8.91 -14.67 5.00
C CYS A 92 7.42 -14.62 5.32
N ALA A 93 7.01 -13.95 6.40
CA ALA A 93 5.62 -13.82 6.78
C ALA A 93 4.82 -13.00 5.74
N VAL A 94 5.37 -11.88 5.27
CA VAL A 94 4.75 -11.06 4.21
C VAL A 94 4.69 -11.82 2.90
N PHE A 95 5.73 -12.59 2.54
CA PHE A 95 5.74 -13.43 1.35
C PHE A 95 4.67 -14.52 1.42
N ALA A 96 4.59 -15.24 2.53
CA ALA A 96 3.56 -16.26 2.73
C ALA A 96 2.15 -15.65 2.70
N ALA A 97 1.94 -14.51 3.35
CA ALA A 97 0.66 -13.80 3.32
C ALA A 97 0.29 -13.35 1.90
N ALA A 98 1.24 -12.76 1.17
CA ALA A 98 1.03 -12.36 -0.22
C ALA A 98 0.72 -13.56 -1.11
N PHE A 99 1.43 -14.68 -0.95
CA PHE A 99 1.15 -15.91 -1.67
C PHE A 99 -0.28 -16.42 -1.39
N CYS A 100 -0.68 -16.53 -0.12
CA CYS A 100 -2.03 -16.95 0.24
C CYS A 100 -3.11 -16.02 -0.31
N ILE A 101 -2.92 -14.69 -0.19
CA ILE A 101 -3.88 -13.70 -0.72
C ILE A 101 -4.02 -13.83 -2.23
N ASN A 102 -2.91 -13.95 -2.96
CA ASN A 102 -2.96 -14.12 -4.41
C ASN A 102 -3.59 -15.46 -4.80
N LEU A 103 -3.26 -16.55 -4.10
CA LEU A 103 -3.82 -17.87 -4.37
C LEU A 103 -5.34 -17.88 -4.17
N VAL A 104 -5.83 -17.28 -3.07
CA VAL A 104 -7.27 -17.15 -2.82
C VAL A 104 -7.91 -16.23 -3.86
N SER A 105 -7.34 -15.05 -4.12
CA SER A 105 -7.95 -14.06 -5.02
C SER A 105 -8.04 -14.55 -6.47
N TYR A 106 -6.96 -15.12 -6.99
CA TYR A 106 -6.96 -15.67 -8.36
C TYR A 106 -7.66 -17.02 -8.43
N GLY A 107 -7.46 -17.90 -7.45
CA GLY A 107 -8.13 -19.19 -7.38
C GLY A 107 -9.64 -19.03 -7.40
N ASP A 108 -10.16 -18.09 -6.60
CA ASP A 108 -11.56 -17.71 -6.59
C ASP A 108 -12.03 -17.13 -7.92
N GLY A 109 -11.27 -16.19 -8.50
CA GLY A 109 -11.59 -15.59 -9.80
C GLY A 109 -11.69 -16.61 -10.95
N TYR A 110 -10.84 -17.65 -10.93
CA TYR A 110 -10.83 -18.70 -11.96
C TYR A 110 -11.82 -19.84 -11.68
N ALA A 111 -11.95 -20.26 -10.43
CA ALA A 111 -12.79 -21.39 -10.05
C ALA A 111 -14.27 -21.02 -9.97
N ALA A 112 -14.60 -19.81 -9.49
CA ALA A 112 -15.99 -19.37 -9.32
C ALA A 112 -16.84 -19.55 -10.59
N PRO A 113 -16.46 -19.06 -11.79
CA PRO A 113 -17.30 -19.25 -12.97
C PRO A 113 -17.48 -20.73 -13.36
N GLN A 114 -16.50 -21.60 -13.09
CA GLN A 114 -16.58 -23.03 -13.43
C GLN A 114 -17.48 -23.82 -12.48
N VAL A 115 -17.44 -23.49 -11.19
CA VAL A 115 -18.25 -24.17 -10.17
C VAL A 115 -19.68 -23.65 -10.18
N LEU A 116 -19.86 -22.32 -10.31
CA LEU A 116 -21.16 -21.67 -10.21
C LEU A 116 -22.11 -21.97 -11.39
N THR A 117 -21.58 -22.35 -12.54
CA THR A 117 -22.39 -22.83 -13.67
C THR A 117 -23.09 -24.16 -13.40
N VAL A 118 -22.55 -24.96 -12.48
CA VAL A 118 -23.08 -26.30 -12.16
C VAL A 118 -24.02 -26.26 -10.96
N THR A 119 -23.79 -25.32 -10.02
CA THR A 119 -24.50 -25.30 -8.73
C THR A 119 -25.70 -24.38 -8.66
N SER A 120 -25.89 -23.48 -9.63
CA SER A 120 -26.95 -22.46 -9.58
C SER A 120 -27.60 -22.22 -10.94
N THR A 121 -28.89 -21.89 -10.91
CA THR A 121 -29.68 -21.53 -12.11
C THR A 121 -29.47 -20.06 -12.53
N LEU A 122 -28.84 -19.25 -11.68
CA LEU A 122 -28.57 -17.84 -11.97
C LEU A 122 -27.41 -17.74 -12.98
N ALA A 123 -27.51 -16.83 -13.95
CA ALA A 123 -26.39 -16.59 -14.89
C ALA A 123 -25.11 -16.20 -14.10
N PRO A 124 -23.94 -16.78 -14.41
CA PRO A 124 -22.70 -16.54 -13.66
C PRO A 124 -22.32 -15.07 -13.50
N ALA A 125 -22.64 -14.24 -14.49
CA ALA A 125 -22.42 -12.79 -14.44
C ALA A 125 -23.13 -12.13 -13.25
N TRP A 126 -24.39 -12.50 -12.98
CA TRP A 126 -25.15 -11.95 -11.86
C TRP A 126 -24.59 -12.41 -10.51
N GLN A 127 -24.13 -13.66 -10.43
CA GLN A 127 -23.49 -14.17 -9.23
C GLN A 127 -22.21 -13.39 -8.88
N GLY A 128 -21.40 -13.06 -9.90
CA GLY A 128 -20.23 -12.20 -9.75
C GLY A 128 -20.58 -10.79 -9.26
N VAL A 129 -21.65 -10.18 -9.79
CA VAL A 129 -22.12 -8.86 -9.35
C VAL A 129 -22.57 -8.89 -7.88
N ILE A 130 -23.35 -9.89 -7.48
CA ILE A 130 -23.81 -10.05 -6.08
C ILE A 130 -22.60 -10.20 -5.16
N LYS A 131 -21.64 -11.06 -5.54
CA LYS A 131 -20.41 -11.26 -4.78
C LYS A 131 -19.60 -9.96 -4.62
N ALA A 132 -19.42 -9.21 -5.71
CA ALA A 132 -18.71 -7.94 -5.67
C ALA A 132 -19.42 -6.93 -4.76
N ALA A 133 -20.75 -6.85 -4.81
CA ALA A 133 -21.54 -5.99 -3.92
C ALA A 133 -21.34 -6.35 -2.44
N ILE A 134 -21.41 -7.65 -2.10
CA ILE A 134 -21.15 -8.12 -0.73
C ILE A 134 -19.71 -7.81 -0.30
N SER A 135 -18.74 -8.02 -1.18
CA SER A 135 -17.31 -7.75 -0.91
C SER A 135 -17.06 -6.26 -0.62
N VAL A 136 -17.71 -5.35 -1.36
CA VAL A 136 -17.64 -3.91 -1.11
C VAL A 136 -18.19 -3.59 0.29
N CYS A 137 -19.37 -4.11 0.64
CA CYS A 137 -19.93 -3.94 1.99
C CYS A 137 -18.99 -4.46 3.08
N TRP A 138 -18.42 -5.65 2.87
CA TRP A 138 -17.46 -6.24 3.81
C TRP A 138 -16.20 -5.40 3.97
N THR A 139 -15.73 -4.75 2.90
CA THR A 139 -14.57 -3.86 2.94
C THR A 139 -14.81 -2.68 3.89
N PHE A 140 -16.01 -2.09 3.89
CA PHE A 140 -16.35 -1.03 4.85
C PHE A 140 -16.37 -1.54 6.29
N VAL A 141 -16.99 -2.70 6.52
CA VAL A 141 -17.02 -3.33 7.86
C VAL A 141 -15.61 -3.64 8.35
N ALA A 142 -14.76 -4.23 7.51
CA ALA A 142 -13.37 -4.52 7.83
C ALA A 142 -12.56 -3.25 8.12
N GLY A 143 -12.81 -2.16 7.37
CA GLY A 143 -12.19 -0.86 7.62
C GLY A 143 -12.54 -0.29 9.00
N LEU A 144 -13.81 -0.34 9.39
CA LEU A 144 -14.26 0.09 10.73
C LEU A 144 -13.64 -0.78 11.83
N LEU A 145 -13.65 -2.10 11.64
CA LEU A 145 -13.05 -3.03 12.60
C LEU A 145 -11.53 -2.83 12.73
N ALA A 146 -10.84 -2.49 11.64
CA ALA A 146 -9.39 -2.24 11.65
C ALA A 146 -8.98 -1.00 12.47
N GLN A 147 -9.92 -0.06 12.70
CA GLN A 147 -9.69 1.09 13.58
C GLN A 147 -9.82 0.72 15.06
N VAL A 148 -10.66 -0.27 15.39
CA VAL A 148 -10.97 -0.68 16.77
C VAL A 148 -10.03 -1.78 17.26
N PHE A 149 -9.71 -2.75 16.40
CA PHE A 149 -8.98 -3.94 16.78
C PHE A 149 -7.50 -3.89 16.39
N PRO A 150 -6.59 -4.44 17.22
CA PRO A 150 -5.19 -4.61 16.84
C PRO A 150 -5.07 -5.41 15.55
N ARG A 151 -4.19 -4.97 14.64
CA ARG A 151 -3.97 -5.63 13.33
C ARG A 151 -3.72 -7.14 13.43
N LYS A 152 -2.98 -7.57 14.47
CA LYS A 152 -2.69 -8.99 14.71
C LYS A 152 -3.96 -9.82 14.95
N THR A 153 -4.90 -9.30 15.75
CA THR A 153 -6.18 -9.96 16.04
C THR A 153 -7.02 -10.08 14.77
N MET A 154 -7.05 -9.03 13.94
CA MET A 154 -7.77 -9.03 12.68
C MET A 154 -7.23 -10.06 11.69
N VAL A 155 -5.90 -10.19 11.59
CA VAL A 155 -5.27 -11.22 10.73
C VAL A 155 -5.63 -12.63 11.21
N ILE A 156 -5.57 -12.90 12.52
CA ILE A 156 -5.93 -14.21 13.08
C ILE A 156 -7.41 -14.53 12.81
N LEU A 157 -8.30 -13.57 13.05
CA LEU A 157 -9.74 -13.74 12.80
C LEU A 157 -10.02 -14.01 11.32
N ALA A 158 -9.35 -13.29 10.41
CA ALA A 158 -9.46 -13.51 8.98
C ALA A 158 -9.04 -14.94 8.58
N THR A 159 -7.98 -15.49 9.18
CA THR A 159 -7.54 -16.87 8.91
C THR A 159 -8.46 -17.95 9.49
N VAL A 160 -9.33 -17.63 10.46
CA VAL A 160 -10.28 -18.60 11.05
C VAL A 160 -11.62 -18.60 10.29
N ILE A 161 -12.00 -17.45 9.73
CA ILE A 161 -13.28 -17.27 9.03
C ILE A 161 -13.18 -17.66 7.54
N SER A 162 -11.97 -17.59 6.96
CA SER A 162 -11.70 -18.00 5.56
C SER A 162 -11.57 -19.51 5.43
#